data_AF-A0A1A8LGV0-F1
#
_entry.id   AF-A0A1A8LGV0-F1
#
_cell.length_a   1.000
_cell.length_b   1.000
_cell.length_c   1.000
_cell.angle_alpha   90.00
_cell.angle_beta   90.00
_cell.angle_gamma   90.00
#
_symmetry.space_group_name_H-M   'P 1'
#
loop_
_entity.id
_entity.type
_entity.pdbx_description
1 polymer ?
#
loop_
_entity_poly.entity_id
_entity_poly.type
_entity_poly.pdbx_seq_one_letter_code
_entity_poly.pdbx_strand_id
1 'polypeptide(L)'
;PRVSFLGLTNEKITLLAANSIRATVATETNKVATWVDDTLSTVALKLEHSTQAFPELQGERMVSLHCCALYTCAQLENSLYW
;
A
#
# COMPACT_ATOMS: atom_id res chain seq x y z
N PRO A 1 -3.70 -16.25 -5.37
CA PRO A 1 -4.25 -14.87 -5.51
C PRO A 1 -4.37 -14.19 -4.14
N ARG A 2 -3.76 -13.01 -3.93
CA ARG A 2 -3.72 -12.34 -2.61
C ARG A 2 -4.92 -11.44 -2.29
N VAL A 3 -5.87 -11.30 -3.20
CA VAL A 3 -7.02 -10.37 -3.10
C VAL A 3 -7.77 -10.50 -1.76
N SER A 4 -8.17 -11.71 -1.37
CA SER A 4 -8.90 -11.93 -0.12
C SER A 4 -8.05 -11.64 1.12
N PHE A 5 -6.77 -12.07 1.13
CA PHE A 5 -5.84 -11.83 2.22
C PHE A 5 -5.57 -10.34 2.44
N LEU A 6 -5.44 -9.59 1.34
CA LEU A 6 -5.25 -8.15 1.37
C LEU A 6 -6.54 -7.37 1.59
N GLY A 7 -7.71 -8.01 1.68
CA GLY A 7 -8.98 -7.32 1.85
C GLY A 7 -9.40 -6.47 0.64
N LEU A 8 -8.93 -6.82 -0.57
CA LEU A 8 -9.13 -6.03 -1.79
C LEU A 8 -10.37 -6.45 -2.60
N THR A 9 -11.15 -7.44 -2.15
CA THR A 9 -12.26 -8.04 -2.92
C THR A 9 -13.30 -7.03 -3.42
N ASN A 10 -13.57 -5.97 -2.65
CA ASN A 10 -14.56 -4.93 -2.97
C ASN A 10 -13.91 -3.55 -3.14
N GLU A 11 -12.60 -3.53 -3.40
CA GLU A 11 -11.84 -2.28 -3.54
C GLU A 11 -11.50 -2.06 -5.01
N LYS A 12 -11.63 -0.81 -5.46
CA LYS A 12 -11.12 -0.39 -6.76
C LYS A 12 -9.71 0.17 -6.57
N ILE A 13 -8.72 -0.51 -7.12
CA ILE A 13 -7.32 -0.05 -7.08
C ILE A 13 -7.15 1.13 -8.05
N THR A 14 -6.54 2.22 -7.58
CA THR A 14 -6.30 3.45 -8.35
C THR A 14 -4.82 3.72 -8.57
N LEU A 15 -3.95 3.29 -7.64
CA LEU A 15 -2.50 3.43 -7.73
C LEU A 15 -1.82 2.12 -7.33
N LEU A 16 -0.66 1.86 -7.95
CA LEU A 16 0.21 0.74 -7.63
C LEU A 16 1.67 1.18 -7.73
N ALA A 17 2.47 0.81 -6.74
CA ALA A 17 3.93 0.89 -6.79
C ALA A 17 4.50 -0.47 -6.42
N ALA A 18 5.51 -0.93 -7.17
CA ALA A 18 6.15 -2.22 -6.92
C ALA A 18 7.64 -2.20 -7.24
N ASN A 19 8.37 -3.09 -6.58
CA ASN A 19 9.72 -3.50 -6.93
C ASN A 19 9.84 -5.03 -6.83
N SER A 20 11.05 -5.57 -6.85
CA SER A 20 11.29 -7.02 -6.88
C SER A 20 10.79 -7.77 -5.65
N ILE A 21 10.59 -7.10 -4.52
CA ILE A 21 10.22 -7.75 -3.25
C ILE A 21 8.98 -7.15 -2.56
N ARG A 22 8.46 -6.02 -3.05
CA ARG A 22 7.36 -5.28 -2.43
C ARG A 22 6.40 -4.80 -3.48
N ALA A 23 5.11 -4.82 -3.14
CA ALA A 23 4.13 -4.01 -3.83
C ALA A 23 3.16 -3.35 -2.82
N THR A 24 2.74 -2.14 -3.16
CA THR A 24 1.72 -1.38 -2.44
C THR A 24 0.68 -0.90 -3.43
N VAL A 25 -0.59 -1.00 -3.04
CA VAL A 25 -1.71 -0.44 -3.80
C VAL A 25 -2.46 0.57 -2.95
N ALA A 26 -3.01 1.59 -3.62
CA ALA A 26 -4.03 2.46 -3.05
C ALA A 26 -5.35 2.25 -3.76
N THR A 27 -6.44 2.40 -3.01
CA THR A 27 -7.80 2.22 -3.50
C THR A 27 -8.51 3.56 -3.68
N GLU A 28 -9.64 3.56 -4.38
CA GLU A 28 -10.50 4.73 -4.56
C GLU A 28 -11.03 5.29 -3.23
N THR A 29 -11.03 4.49 -2.16
CA THR A 29 -11.41 4.92 -0.81
C THR A 29 -10.22 5.37 0.05
N ASN A 30 -9.08 5.71 -0.57
CA ASN A 30 -7.83 6.11 0.09
C ASN A 30 -7.31 5.08 1.12
N LYS A 31 -7.67 3.82 0.96
CA LYS A 31 -7.05 2.73 1.73
C LYS A 31 -5.80 2.24 1.02
N VAL A 32 -4.87 1.69 1.80
CA VAL A 32 -3.60 1.19 1.31
C VAL A 32 -3.43 -0.26 1.75
N ALA A 33 -2.92 -1.11 0.86
CA ALA A 33 -2.48 -2.46 1.19
C ALA A 33 -1.06 -2.67 0.69
N THR A 34 -0.23 -3.32 1.50
CA THR A 34 1.17 -3.58 1.16
C THR A 34 1.49 -5.05 1.40
N TRP A 35 2.23 -5.66 0.49
CA TRP A 35 2.74 -7.00 0.67
C TRP A 35 4.18 -7.11 0.19
N VAL A 36 4.87 -8.12 0.72
CA VAL A 36 6.22 -8.46 0.30
C VAL A 36 6.30 -9.91 -0.19
N ASP A 37 7.42 -10.23 -0.82
CA ASP A 37 7.75 -11.59 -1.25
C ASP A 37 7.82 -12.56 -0.05
N ASP A 38 7.18 -13.73 -0.18
CA ASP A 38 7.06 -14.72 0.91
C ASP A 38 8.40 -15.31 1.35
N THR A 39 9.44 -15.24 0.51
CA THR A 39 10.80 -15.69 0.85
C THR A 39 11.47 -14.81 1.92
N LEU A 40 10.90 -13.63 2.24
CA LEU A 40 11.37 -12.70 3.27
C LEU A 40 10.65 -12.83 4.62
N SER A 41 9.98 -13.98 4.84
CA SER A 41 8.97 -14.26 5.88
C SER A 41 9.20 -13.68 7.29
N THR A 42 10.44 -13.60 7.80
CA THR A 42 10.71 -13.08 9.14
C THR A 42 10.56 -11.56 9.25
N VAL A 43 10.84 -10.83 8.17
CA VAL A 43 10.72 -9.37 8.11
C VAL A 43 9.37 -8.96 7.52
N ALA A 44 8.79 -9.83 6.68
CA ALA A 44 7.53 -9.61 5.98
C ALA A 44 6.39 -9.14 6.89
N LEU A 45 6.19 -9.82 8.02
CA LEU A 45 5.08 -9.55 8.95
C LEU A 45 5.06 -8.11 9.51
N LYS A 46 6.18 -7.41 9.51
CA LYS A 46 6.26 -6.02 9.98
C LYS A 46 6.11 -4.98 8.86
N LEU A 47 6.24 -5.42 7.62
CA LEU A 47 6.32 -4.56 6.43
C LEU A 47 5.10 -4.67 5.53
N GLU A 48 4.27 -5.70 5.74
CA GLU A 48 3.01 -5.91 5.04
C GLU A 48 1.81 -5.59 5.93
N HIS A 49 0.71 -5.24 5.28
CA HIS A 49 -0.59 -5.05 5.92
C HIS A 49 -1.69 -5.25 4.88
N SER A 50 -2.83 -5.76 5.34
CA SER A 50 -4.05 -5.77 4.53
C SER A 50 -4.53 -4.33 4.27
N THR A 51 -5.53 -4.19 3.41
CA THR A 51 -6.16 -2.90 3.10
C THR A 51 -6.57 -2.18 4.39
N GLN A 52 -5.95 -1.04 4.64
CA GLN A 52 -6.13 -0.24 5.85
C GLN A 52 -6.34 1.23 5.49
N ALA A 53 -7.25 1.89 6.22
CA ALA A 53 -7.38 3.34 6.19
C ALA A 53 -6.44 3.94 7.24
N PHE A 54 -5.54 4.81 6.80
CA PHE A 54 -4.67 5.60 7.68
C PHE A 54 -5.28 7.00 7.83
N PRO A 55 -5.53 7.50 9.05
CA PRO A 55 -6.13 8.81 9.29
C PRO A 55 -5.45 9.95 8.53
N GLU A 56 -4.12 9.92 8.45
CA GLU A 56 -3.27 10.93 7.82
C GLU A 56 -3.39 10.95 6.30
N LEU A 57 -3.83 9.84 5.70
CA LEU A 57 -4.08 9.74 4.26
C LEU A 57 -5.54 10.08 3.90
N GLN A 58 -6.36 10.43 4.90
CA GLN A 58 -7.74 10.84 4.68
C GLN A 58 -7.82 12.36 4.44
N GLY A 59 -8.79 12.79 3.63
CA GLY A 59 -9.11 14.20 3.40
C GLY A 59 -8.50 14.82 2.14
N GLU A 60 -7.34 14.36 1.69
CA GLU A 60 -6.76 14.76 0.40
C GLU A 60 -6.69 13.59 -0.57
N ARG A 61 -6.70 13.89 -1.88
CA ARG A 61 -6.55 12.87 -2.90
C ARG A 61 -5.11 12.39 -2.97
N MET A 62 -4.93 11.07 -2.98
CA MET A 62 -3.62 10.49 -3.27
C MET A 62 -3.29 10.62 -4.76
N VAL A 63 -2.09 11.09 -5.05
CA VAL A 63 -1.60 11.40 -6.40
C VAL A 63 -0.69 10.30 -6.92
N SER A 64 0.23 9.81 -6.09
CA SER A 64 1.18 8.78 -6.49
C SER A 64 1.67 7.94 -5.31
N LEU A 65 2.19 6.76 -5.64
CA LEU A 65 2.89 5.88 -4.72
C LEU A 65 4.30 5.62 -5.25
N HIS A 66 5.28 5.58 -4.35
CA HIS A 66 6.65 5.19 -4.66
C HIS A 66 7.15 4.24 -3.58
N CYS A 67 7.69 3.09 -3.93
CA CYS A 67 8.14 2.13 -2.93
C CYS A 67 9.60 1.71 -3.13
N CYS A 68 10.33 1.59 -2.01
CA CYS A 68 11.63 0.92 -1.97
C CYS A 68 11.48 -0.44 -1.25
N ALA A 69 12.59 -1.11 -0.96
CA ALA A 69 12.56 -2.38 -0.23
C ALA A 69 11.84 -2.28 1.13
N LEU A 70 12.00 -1.15 1.84
CA LEU A 70 11.64 -1.04 3.25
C LEU A 70 10.37 -0.25 3.53
N TYR A 71 10.01 0.72 2.68
CA TYR A 71 8.85 1.58 2.91
C TYR A 71 8.20 2.00 1.59
N THR A 72 7.01 2.58 1.71
CA THR A 72 6.26 3.16 0.60
C THR A 72 5.94 4.60 0.94
N CYS A 73 6.34 5.52 0.07
CA CYS A 73 5.94 6.91 0.12
C CYS A 73 4.61 7.11 -0.59
N ALA A 74 3.63 7.69 0.10
CA ALA A 74 2.37 8.15 -0.45
C ALA A 74 2.39 9.66 -0.63
N GLN A 75 2.18 10.11 -1.87
CA GLN A 75 2.03 11.51 -2.21
C GLN A 75 0.55 11.86 -2.25
N LEU A 76 0.15 12.81 -1.42
CA LEU A 76 -1.12 13.51 -1.49
C LEU A 76 -0.92 14.82 -2.27
N GLU A 77 -2.00 15.54 -2.53
CA GLU A 77 -1.93 16.79 -3.29
C GLU A 77 -0.97 17.82 -2.66
N ASN A 78 -0.92 17.90 -1.32
CA ASN A 78 -0.10 18.89 -0.62
C ASN A 78 0.93 18.29 0.35
N SER A 79 0.97 16.96 0.49
CA SER A 79 1.73 16.29 1.56
C SER A 79 2.39 14.98 1.10
N LEU A 80 3.40 14.53 1.85
CA LEU A 80 4.10 13.26 1.66
C LEU A 80 4.13 12.48 2.98
N TYR A 81 3.89 11.17 2.90
CA TYR A 81 3.91 10.24 4.05
C TYR A 81 4.70 8.97 3.69
N TRP A 82 5.32 8.29 4.65
CA TRP A 82 6.07 7.04 4.45
C TRP A 82 6.00 6.10 5.66
#